data_AF-W2X5H4-F1
#
_entry.id   AF-W2X5H4-F1
#
_cell.length_a   1.000
_cell.length_b   1.000
_cell.length_c   1.000
_cell.angle_alpha   90.00
_cell.angle_beta   90.00
_cell.angle_gamma   90.00
#
_symmetry.space_group_name_H-M   'P 1'
#
loop_
_entity.id
_entity.type
_entity.pdbx_description
1 polymer ?
#
loop_
_entity_poly.entity_id
_entity_poly.type
_entity_poly.pdbx_seq_one_letter_code
_entity_poly.pdbx_strand_id
1 'polypeptide(L)'
;MDVSPANFSVWIDPPNVTTKVSKLAASGDLEILQLVNRRLPEFPETLHHCSRLKHIALIFTHTTTLPVWASEFTDLEFLHIQGKARTTSLASLPQGLFSNMKKLTFLHLGAHMMLPKLPDVAGLTNLRSITMARLEALDSLPEDFAQLTRLEIMLVLAMPRLKTFPDLTRAHQTLKMLVVDSCPLCCNGFLQSDCNLKRNTCGNGAQVEALSCELPDHTATTGTLELFKSFDSTVCVNQTGPPPSIDQANPGNIPPDPRNSTFPPMKPEDEFERSVKQCIGIYRECKPEPSPHTPVFGSSSGICFSDRFMPISCSGDPNTIELRRQQIMKNIGPICNPKYEEWLGCLE
;
A
#
# COMPACT_ATOMS: atom_id res chain seq x y z
N MET A 1 11.32 19.83 -8.61
CA MET A 1 11.39 18.57 -9.38
C MET A 1 9.96 18.11 -9.54
N ASP A 2 9.51 17.87 -10.77
CA ASP A 2 8.17 17.34 -11.00
C ASP A 2 8.15 15.88 -10.50
N VAL A 3 7.42 15.65 -9.41
CA VAL A 3 7.43 14.36 -8.68
C VAL A 3 6.48 13.37 -9.33
N SER A 4 5.57 13.85 -10.17
CA SER A 4 4.54 13.05 -10.83
C SER A 4 5.01 12.62 -12.23
N PRO A 5 4.66 11.41 -12.67
CA PRO A 5 4.92 10.96 -14.03
C PRO A 5 4.22 11.86 -15.05
N ALA A 6 4.90 12.16 -16.16
CA ALA A 6 4.36 13.04 -17.20
C ALA A 6 3.12 12.47 -17.91
N ASN A 7 2.97 11.15 -17.98
CA ASN A 7 1.82 10.46 -18.58
C ASN A 7 1.74 9.01 -18.07
N PHE A 8 0.68 8.31 -18.50
CA PHE A 8 0.42 6.91 -18.15
C PHE A 8 1.56 5.96 -18.58
N SER A 9 2.13 6.13 -19.77
CA SER A 9 3.21 5.26 -20.27
C SER A 9 4.47 5.36 -19.40
N VAL A 10 4.89 6.58 -19.03
CA VAL A 10 6.04 6.82 -18.13
C VAL A 10 5.74 6.35 -16.70
N TRP A 11 4.47 6.31 -16.30
CA TRP A 11 4.07 5.72 -15.03
C TRP A 11 4.19 4.20 -15.09
N ILE A 12 3.64 3.52 -16.11
CA ILE A 12 3.67 2.06 -16.21
C ILE A 12 5.08 1.52 -16.43
N ASP A 13 5.90 2.14 -17.29
CA ASP A 13 7.30 1.75 -17.51
C ASP A 13 8.22 2.95 -17.24
N PRO A 14 8.57 3.20 -15.97
CA PRO A 14 9.40 4.33 -15.62
C PRO A 14 10.85 4.12 -16.06
N PRO A 15 11.60 5.21 -16.35
CA PRO A 15 13.00 5.12 -16.72
C PRO A 15 13.83 4.29 -15.74
N ASN A 16 14.65 3.39 -16.27
CA ASN A 16 15.58 2.58 -15.49
C ASN A 16 16.72 3.45 -14.96
N VAL A 17 16.95 3.40 -13.65
CA VAL A 17 17.96 4.20 -12.95
C VAL A 17 19.11 3.37 -12.38
N THR A 18 19.21 2.07 -12.65
CA THR A 18 20.27 1.20 -12.12
C THR A 18 21.67 1.77 -12.35
N THR A 19 21.99 2.20 -13.58
CA THR A 19 23.30 2.82 -13.88
C THR A 19 23.51 4.14 -13.14
N LYS A 20 22.44 4.93 -12.95
CA LYS A 20 22.52 6.21 -12.22
C LYS A 20 22.77 5.96 -10.73
N VAL A 21 22.04 5.04 -10.12
CA VAL A 21 22.25 4.60 -8.73
C VAL A 21 23.67 4.05 -8.58
N SER A 22 24.13 3.23 -9.52
CA SER A 22 25.46 2.65 -9.48
C SER A 22 26.56 3.72 -9.44
N LYS A 23 26.45 4.76 -10.28
CA LYS A 23 27.37 5.90 -10.30
C LYS A 23 27.33 6.74 -9.01
N LEU A 24 26.13 6.97 -8.46
CA LEU A 24 25.97 7.72 -7.21
C LEU A 24 26.50 6.96 -5.99
N ALA A 25 26.37 5.64 -6.00
CA ALA A 25 26.90 4.76 -4.96
C ALA A 25 28.42 4.55 -5.03
N ALA A 26 29.08 4.99 -6.11
CA ALA A 26 30.48 4.68 -6.37
C ALA A 26 31.46 5.19 -5.30
N SER A 27 31.13 6.25 -4.57
CA SER A 27 31.98 6.75 -3.46
C SER A 27 31.74 6.03 -2.13
N GLY A 28 30.67 5.23 -2.01
CA GLY A 28 30.27 4.60 -0.74
C GLY A 28 29.64 5.55 0.29
N ASP A 29 29.44 6.84 -0.06
CA ASP A 29 28.96 7.85 0.88
C ASP A 29 27.43 7.97 0.96
N LEU A 30 26.69 7.17 0.19
CA LEU A 30 25.25 7.28 0.11
C LEU A 30 24.60 6.91 1.45
N GLU A 31 23.89 7.86 2.07
CA GLU A 31 23.12 7.62 3.31
C GLU A 31 21.62 7.43 3.05
N ILE A 32 21.11 7.99 1.93
CA ILE A 32 19.69 7.99 1.60
C ILE A 32 19.52 7.57 0.13
N LEU A 33 18.75 6.50 -0.10
CA LEU A 33 18.27 6.09 -1.41
C LEU A 33 16.75 6.21 -1.45
N GLN A 34 16.25 7.27 -2.08
CA GLN A 34 14.82 7.49 -2.27
C GLN A 34 14.49 7.55 -3.76
N LEU A 35 13.68 6.59 -4.22
CA LEU A 35 13.22 6.46 -5.59
C LEU A 35 11.70 6.36 -5.61
N VAL A 36 11.08 7.22 -6.41
CA VAL A 36 9.64 7.21 -6.66
C VAL A 36 9.41 7.14 -8.16
N ASN A 37 8.69 6.12 -8.61
CA ASN A 37 8.39 5.87 -10.01
C ASN A 37 9.65 5.94 -10.91
N ARG A 38 10.70 5.23 -10.48
CA ARG A 38 11.97 5.03 -11.21
C ARG A 38 12.32 3.55 -11.13
N ARG A 39 12.54 2.91 -12.27
CA ARG A 39 12.77 1.47 -12.32
C ARG A 39 14.15 1.12 -11.76
N LEU A 40 14.17 0.34 -10.69
CA LEU A 40 15.35 -0.24 -10.05
C LEU A 40 15.02 -1.72 -9.75
N PRO A 41 15.09 -2.60 -10.76
CA PRO A 41 14.66 -4.00 -10.62
C PRO A 41 15.51 -4.76 -9.61
N GLU A 42 16.79 -4.40 -9.51
CA GLU A 42 17.78 -4.94 -8.59
C GLU A 42 18.70 -3.82 -8.09
N PHE A 43 19.31 -4.03 -6.92
CA PHE A 43 20.35 -3.15 -6.42
C PHE A 43 21.65 -3.38 -7.20
N PRO A 44 22.32 -2.34 -7.70
CA PRO A 44 23.63 -2.50 -8.32
C PRO A 44 24.67 -2.88 -7.26
N GLU A 45 25.63 -3.73 -7.62
CA GLU A 45 26.71 -4.18 -6.72
C GLU A 45 27.48 -3.03 -6.06
N THR A 46 27.61 -1.88 -6.72
CA THR A 46 28.29 -0.72 -6.10
C THR A 46 27.57 -0.18 -4.86
N LEU A 47 26.26 -0.41 -4.73
CA LEU A 47 25.48 0.00 -3.56
C LEU A 47 25.87 -0.79 -2.30
N HIS A 48 26.45 -2.00 -2.44
CA HIS A 48 26.97 -2.78 -1.32
C HIS A 48 28.00 -2.01 -0.48
N HIS A 49 28.81 -1.16 -1.11
CA HIS A 49 29.84 -0.36 -0.43
C HIS A 49 29.27 0.80 0.41
N CYS A 50 27.98 1.12 0.28
CA CYS A 50 27.33 2.21 1.00
C CYS A 50 26.97 1.79 2.43
N SER A 51 27.97 1.50 3.25
CA SER A 51 27.78 1.00 4.63
C SER A 51 27.07 1.96 5.58
N ARG A 52 27.02 3.27 5.25
CA ARG A 52 26.33 4.31 6.03
C ARG A 52 24.89 4.56 5.61
N LEU A 53 24.31 3.68 4.79
CA LEU A 53 22.94 3.82 4.30
C LEU A 53 21.94 3.69 5.48
N LYS A 54 21.21 4.77 5.74
CA LYS A 54 20.23 4.88 6.84
C LYS A 54 18.79 4.80 6.35
N HIS A 55 18.53 5.22 5.12
CA HIS A 55 17.17 5.36 4.59
C HIS A 55 17.06 4.78 3.19
N ILE A 56 16.17 3.81 3.02
CA ILE A 56 15.76 3.28 1.72
C ILE A 56 14.25 3.48 1.56
N ALA A 57 13.86 4.18 0.50
CA ALA A 57 12.48 4.29 0.05
C ALA A 57 12.39 3.96 -1.45
N LEU A 58 11.73 2.85 -1.76
CA LEU A 58 11.52 2.32 -3.12
C LEU A 58 10.03 2.25 -3.41
N ILE A 59 9.49 3.30 -4.00
CA ILE A 59 8.06 3.43 -4.30
C ILE A 59 7.87 3.32 -5.81
N PHE A 60 7.13 2.30 -6.25
CA PHE A 60 6.86 2.03 -7.66
C PHE A 60 8.13 1.83 -8.50
N THR A 61 9.09 1.07 -7.97
CA THR A 61 10.43 0.89 -8.57
C THR A 61 10.60 -0.43 -9.34
N HIS A 62 9.59 -1.28 -9.37
CA HIS A 62 9.65 -2.62 -9.99
C HIS A 62 10.73 -3.54 -9.40
N THR A 63 11.15 -3.26 -8.16
CA THR A 63 12.11 -4.09 -7.43
C THR A 63 11.46 -5.44 -7.10
N THR A 64 12.06 -6.54 -7.58
CA THR A 64 11.51 -7.90 -7.39
C THR A 64 12.12 -8.61 -6.19
N THR A 65 13.32 -8.23 -5.78
CA THR A 65 14.02 -8.75 -4.62
C THR A 65 15.11 -7.77 -4.16
N LEU A 66 15.69 -8.03 -3.00
CA LEU A 66 16.94 -7.41 -2.55
C LEU A 66 18.07 -8.45 -2.62
N PRO A 67 19.33 -8.05 -2.88
CA PRO A 67 20.46 -8.97 -2.84
C PRO A 67 20.74 -9.44 -1.41
N VAL A 68 21.33 -10.62 -1.26
CA VAL A 68 21.65 -11.23 0.05
C VAL A 68 22.53 -10.31 0.91
N TRP A 69 23.49 -9.62 0.28
CA TRP A 69 24.36 -8.66 0.95
C TRP A 69 23.63 -7.43 1.50
N ALA A 70 22.36 -7.18 1.14
CA ALA A 70 21.59 -6.08 1.72
C ALA A 70 21.38 -6.24 3.24
N SER A 71 21.56 -7.45 3.77
CA SER A 71 21.62 -7.72 5.23
C SER A 71 22.78 -7.02 5.94
N GLU A 72 23.78 -6.53 5.20
CA GLU A 72 24.95 -5.82 5.73
C GLU A 72 24.70 -4.32 5.94
N PHE A 73 23.53 -3.79 5.56
CA PHE A 73 23.11 -2.41 5.88
C PHE A 73 22.71 -2.28 7.36
N THR A 74 23.70 -2.42 8.24
CA THR A 74 23.53 -2.41 9.71
C THR A 74 23.14 -1.06 10.27
N ASP A 75 23.38 0.02 9.52
CA ASP A 75 23.01 1.40 9.84
C ASP A 75 21.60 1.79 9.36
N LEU A 76 20.86 0.88 8.72
CA LEU A 76 19.54 1.17 8.19
C LEU A 76 18.53 1.43 9.32
N GLU A 77 17.88 2.60 9.27
CA GLU A 77 16.88 3.07 10.23
C GLU A 77 15.47 3.05 9.65
N PHE A 78 15.36 3.20 8.32
CA PHE A 78 14.10 3.29 7.59
C PHE A 78 14.13 2.45 6.30
N LEU A 79 13.16 1.56 6.15
CA LEU A 79 12.95 0.77 4.94
C LEU A 79 11.49 0.84 4.48
N HIS A 80 11.25 1.41 3.31
CA HIS A 80 9.94 1.44 2.66
C HIS A 80 10.05 0.88 1.26
N ILE A 81 9.36 -0.23 0.99
CA ILE A 81 9.24 -0.81 -0.35
C ILE A 81 7.76 -0.95 -0.68
N GLN A 82 7.32 -0.22 -1.70
CA GLN A 82 5.94 -0.21 -2.14
C GLN A 82 5.86 -0.50 -3.63
N GLY A 83 5.19 -1.60 -3.97
CA GLY A 83 4.85 -1.95 -5.34
C GLY A 83 3.68 -1.12 -5.87
N LYS A 84 3.39 -1.29 -7.14
CA LYS A 84 2.19 -0.77 -7.79
C LYS A 84 1.30 -1.95 -8.12
N ALA A 85 -0.01 -1.81 -7.85
CA ALA A 85 -0.96 -2.87 -8.10
C ALA A 85 -0.86 -3.35 -9.56
N ARG A 86 -0.89 -4.67 -9.77
CA ARG A 86 -0.82 -5.31 -11.10
C ARG A 86 0.45 -5.02 -11.90
N THR A 87 1.54 -4.62 -11.23
CA THR A 87 2.85 -4.48 -11.84
C THR A 87 3.89 -5.35 -11.15
N THR A 88 5.06 -5.46 -11.76
CA THR A 88 6.24 -6.09 -11.13
C THR A 88 6.52 -5.43 -9.78
N SER A 89 6.60 -6.25 -8.75
CA SER A 89 6.79 -5.87 -7.35
C SER A 89 7.58 -6.99 -6.65
N LEU A 90 7.80 -6.88 -5.34
CA LEU A 90 8.58 -7.90 -4.62
C LEU A 90 7.94 -9.28 -4.81
N ALA A 91 8.77 -10.24 -5.22
CA ALA A 91 8.44 -11.65 -5.34
C ALA A 91 9.17 -12.49 -4.27
N SER A 92 10.31 -12.00 -3.77
CA SER A 92 11.06 -12.65 -2.70
C SER A 92 11.91 -11.65 -1.92
N LEU A 93 12.29 -12.03 -0.70
CA LEU A 93 13.32 -11.37 0.10
C LEU A 93 14.32 -12.43 0.57
N PRO A 94 15.64 -12.13 0.67
CA PRO A 94 16.63 -13.08 1.17
C PRO A 94 16.33 -13.55 2.58
N GLN A 95 16.51 -14.84 2.84
CA GLN A 95 16.53 -15.34 4.21
C GLN A 95 17.65 -14.64 4.99
N GLY A 96 17.36 -14.16 6.20
CA GLY A 96 18.30 -13.41 7.02
C GLY A 96 18.52 -11.95 6.62
N LEU A 97 17.74 -11.39 5.68
CA LEU A 97 17.80 -9.98 5.31
C LEU A 97 17.82 -9.05 6.54
N PHE A 98 17.02 -9.37 7.55
CA PHE A 98 16.85 -8.54 8.74
C PHE A 98 17.75 -8.93 9.92
N SER A 99 18.59 -9.95 9.80
CA SER A 99 19.35 -10.51 10.94
C SER A 99 20.25 -9.50 11.65
N ASN A 100 20.79 -8.50 10.92
CA ASN A 100 21.72 -7.51 11.46
C ASN A 100 21.19 -6.07 11.45
N MET A 101 19.93 -5.84 11.09
CA MET A 101 19.33 -4.50 10.98
C MET A 101 18.82 -3.97 12.33
N LYS A 102 19.71 -3.95 13.34
CA LYS A 102 19.35 -3.57 14.71
C LYS A 102 18.91 -2.12 14.84
N LYS A 103 19.30 -1.23 13.94
CA LYS A 103 18.92 0.19 13.95
C LYS A 103 17.58 0.47 13.27
N LEU A 104 17.00 -0.51 12.59
CA LEU A 104 15.76 -0.32 11.84
C LEU A 104 14.61 -0.02 12.81
N THR A 105 13.97 1.13 12.64
CA THR A 105 12.84 1.58 13.45
C THR A 105 11.53 1.59 12.68
N PHE A 106 11.60 1.71 11.34
CA PHE A 106 10.45 1.76 10.45
C PHE A 106 10.59 0.77 9.30
N LEU A 107 9.57 -0.09 9.13
CA LEU A 107 9.44 -1.01 8.01
C LEU A 107 8.06 -0.87 7.35
N HIS A 108 8.04 -0.59 6.05
CA HIS A 108 6.81 -0.56 5.26
C HIS A 108 6.95 -1.47 4.04
N LEU A 109 6.04 -2.45 3.93
CA LEU A 109 5.89 -3.33 2.77
C LEU A 109 4.46 -3.23 2.25
N GLY A 110 4.29 -2.71 1.03
CA GLY A 110 2.98 -2.40 0.47
C GLY A 110 2.81 -2.86 -0.97
N ALA A 111 1.63 -3.40 -1.31
CA ALA A 111 1.23 -3.72 -2.68
C ALA A 111 2.20 -4.66 -3.41
N HIS A 112 2.48 -5.81 -2.80
CA HIS A 112 3.31 -6.87 -3.38
C HIS A 112 2.46 -8.11 -3.60
N MET A 113 2.13 -8.38 -4.86
CA MET A 113 1.18 -9.45 -5.20
C MET A 113 1.78 -10.84 -5.10
N MET A 114 3.10 -10.96 -5.25
CA MET A 114 3.79 -12.25 -5.42
C MET A 114 4.67 -12.64 -4.24
N LEU A 115 4.81 -11.79 -3.22
CA LEU A 115 5.67 -12.06 -2.06
C LEU A 115 4.98 -13.06 -1.12
N PRO A 116 5.44 -14.32 -1.03
CA PRO A 116 4.71 -15.35 -0.31
C PRO A 116 5.05 -15.38 1.19
N LYS A 117 6.24 -14.90 1.57
CA LYS A 117 6.79 -14.99 2.93
C LYS A 117 7.69 -13.81 3.23
N LEU A 118 7.83 -13.50 4.52
CA LEU A 118 8.85 -12.60 5.05
C LEU A 118 10.05 -13.40 5.57
N PRO A 119 11.26 -12.83 5.56
CA PRO A 119 12.38 -13.39 6.27
C PRO A 119 12.23 -13.18 7.79
N ASP A 120 12.99 -13.93 8.57
CA ASP A 120 13.05 -13.85 10.04
C ASP A 120 13.28 -12.39 10.49
N VAL A 121 12.46 -11.91 11.43
CA VAL A 121 12.49 -10.54 11.94
C VAL A 121 13.18 -10.39 13.29
N ALA A 122 13.71 -11.48 13.88
CA ALA A 122 14.37 -11.48 15.19
C ALA A 122 15.51 -10.44 15.33
N GLY A 123 16.18 -10.11 14.22
CA GLY A 123 17.24 -9.09 14.19
C GLY A 123 16.74 -7.64 14.35
N LEU A 124 15.45 -7.37 14.12
CA LEU A 124 14.81 -6.05 14.17
C LEU A 124 14.50 -5.59 15.61
N THR A 125 15.49 -5.72 16.51
CA THR A 125 15.35 -5.48 17.95
C THR A 125 14.93 -4.05 18.36
N ASN A 126 15.01 -3.07 17.46
CA ASN A 126 14.57 -1.69 17.67
C ASN A 126 13.37 -1.27 16.82
N LEU A 127 12.69 -2.20 16.15
CA LEU A 127 11.56 -1.86 15.30
C LEU A 127 10.44 -1.25 16.12
N ARG A 128 9.99 -0.05 15.73
CA ARG A 128 8.91 0.70 16.38
C ARG A 128 7.65 0.72 15.55
N SER A 129 7.77 0.72 14.23
CA SER A 129 6.63 0.81 13.31
C SER A 129 6.77 -0.21 12.18
N ILE A 130 5.75 -1.03 12.01
CA ILE A 130 5.62 -1.90 10.85
C ILE A 130 4.27 -1.69 10.15
N THR A 131 4.32 -1.55 8.83
CA THR A 131 3.12 -1.52 7.98
C THR A 131 3.24 -2.58 6.90
N MET A 132 2.24 -3.46 6.84
CA MET A 132 2.08 -4.49 5.83
C MET A 132 0.69 -4.32 5.21
N ALA A 133 0.65 -3.96 3.93
CA ALA A 133 -0.61 -3.67 3.26
C ALA A 133 -0.66 -4.28 1.85
N ARG A 134 -1.75 -4.96 1.49
CA ARG A 134 -1.92 -5.57 0.15
C ARG A 134 -0.77 -6.51 -0.21
N LEU A 135 -0.52 -7.48 0.66
CA LEU A 135 0.39 -8.60 0.40
C LEU A 135 -0.47 -9.81 0.02
N GLU A 136 -0.72 -9.95 -1.29
CA GLU A 136 -1.76 -10.86 -1.80
C GLU A 136 -1.40 -12.35 -1.65
N ALA A 137 -0.11 -12.67 -1.70
CA ALA A 137 0.41 -14.04 -1.60
C ALA A 137 0.86 -14.43 -0.19
N LEU A 138 0.97 -13.48 0.74
CA LEU A 138 1.47 -13.74 2.09
C LEU A 138 0.39 -14.36 2.98
N ASP A 139 0.64 -15.58 3.43
CA ASP A 139 -0.34 -16.40 4.18
C ASP A 139 -0.12 -16.42 5.70
N SER A 140 1.09 -16.07 6.14
CA SER A 140 1.53 -16.16 7.52
C SER A 140 2.61 -15.13 7.82
N LEU A 141 2.67 -14.70 9.08
CA LEU A 141 3.79 -13.91 9.60
C LEU A 141 4.78 -14.84 10.33
N PRO A 142 6.10 -14.60 10.23
CA PRO A 142 7.11 -15.34 10.99
C PRO A 142 6.81 -15.38 12.51
N GLU A 143 7.08 -16.52 13.15
CA GLU A 143 6.83 -16.71 14.60
C GLU A 143 7.68 -15.76 15.47
N ASP A 144 8.86 -15.37 14.98
CA ASP A 144 9.78 -14.49 15.68
C ASP A 144 9.32 -13.02 15.75
N PHE A 145 8.16 -12.67 15.14
CA PHE A 145 7.43 -11.44 15.47
C PHE A 145 7.17 -11.30 16.97
N ALA A 146 7.02 -12.43 17.69
CA ALA A 146 6.89 -12.44 19.15
C ALA A 146 8.09 -11.81 19.89
N GLN A 147 9.23 -11.65 19.22
CA GLN A 147 10.45 -11.05 19.78
C GLN A 147 10.50 -9.52 19.65
N LEU A 148 9.57 -8.89 18.91
CA LEU A 148 9.54 -7.45 18.66
C LEU A 148 9.02 -6.64 19.86
N THR A 149 9.79 -6.64 20.95
CA THR A 149 9.45 -6.02 22.25
C THR A 149 9.34 -4.50 22.27
N ARG A 150 9.76 -3.80 21.20
CA ARG A 150 9.75 -2.33 21.10
C ARG A 150 8.72 -1.78 20.12
N LEU A 151 7.86 -2.65 19.58
CA LEU A 151 6.88 -2.27 18.59
C LEU A 151 5.83 -1.34 19.18
N GLU A 152 5.61 -0.20 18.54
CA GLU A 152 4.65 0.83 18.95
C GLU A 152 3.46 0.89 17.99
N ILE A 153 3.69 0.67 16.69
CA ILE A 153 2.68 0.74 15.65
C ILE A 153 2.76 -0.51 14.77
N MET A 154 1.64 -1.20 14.60
CA MET A 154 1.52 -2.31 13.65
C MET A 154 0.24 -2.16 12.83
N LEU A 155 0.41 -2.04 11.51
CA LEU A 155 -0.70 -1.96 10.56
C LEU A 155 -0.66 -3.18 9.64
N VAL A 156 -1.76 -3.93 9.62
CA VAL A 156 -1.97 -5.13 8.79
C VAL A 156 -3.27 -4.95 8.02
N LEU A 157 -3.15 -4.67 6.72
CA LEU A 157 -4.27 -4.17 5.93
C LEU A 157 -4.42 -4.96 4.63
N ALA A 158 -5.63 -5.44 4.35
CA ALA A 158 -5.96 -6.10 3.09
C ALA A 158 -4.96 -7.21 2.73
N MET A 159 -4.80 -8.19 3.62
CA MET A 159 -3.95 -9.36 3.40
C MET A 159 -4.84 -10.59 3.24
N PRO A 160 -5.30 -10.90 2.01
CA PRO A 160 -6.38 -11.85 1.78
C PRO A 160 -6.03 -13.31 2.07
N ARG A 161 -4.75 -13.62 2.30
CA ARG A 161 -4.30 -14.97 2.66
C ARG A 161 -3.86 -15.10 4.11
N LEU A 162 -3.80 -13.99 4.88
CA LEU A 162 -3.33 -14.03 6.26
C LEU A 162 -4.36 -14.69 7.19
N LYS A 163 -4.11 -15.94 7.55
CA LYS A 163 -5.03 -16.79 8.33
C LYS A 163 -4.77 -16.75 9.84
N THR A 164 -3.54 -16.51 10.25
CA THR A 164 -3.12 -16.51 11.66
C THR A 164 -2.35 -15.24 11.98
N PHE A 165 -2.09 -15.03 13.26
CA PHE A 165 -1.36 -13.87 13.76
C PHE A 165 -0.36 -14.28 14.86
N PRO A 166 0.86 -13.73 14.89
CA PRO A 166 1.87 -14.08 15.87
C PRO A 166 1.51 -13.56 17.27
N ASP A 167 2.00 -14.21 18.31
CA ASP A 167 1.79 -13.77 19.69
C ASP A 167 2.65 -12.54 20.02
N LEU A 168 2.02 -11.37 20.09
CA LEU A 168 2.66 -10.10 20.41
C LEU A 168 2.52 -9.68 21.89
N THR A 169 2.28 -10.63 22.81
CA THR A 169 2.15 -10.33 24.25
C THR A 169 3.34 -9.55 24.80
N ARG A 170 4.55 -9.83 24.31
CA ARG A 170 5.77 -9.13 24.72
C ARG A 170 5.83 -7.66 24.29
N ALA A 171 5.08 -7.28 23.26
CA ALA A 171 4.98 -5.91 22.77
C ALA A 171 3.75 -5.17 23.34
N HIS A 172 2.87 -5.85 24.10
CA HIS A 172 1.59 -5.28 24.55
C HIS A 172 1.78 -3.95 25.30
N GLN A 173 2.81 -3.82 26.15
CA GLN A 173 3.07 -2.59 26.91
C GLN A 173 3.64 -1.43 26.05
N THR A 174 4.25 -1.73 24.90
CA THR A 174 4.83 -0.70 24.02
C THR A 174 3.90 -0.33 22.87
N LEU A 175 3.01 -1.24 22.48
CA LEU A 175 2.10 -1.07 21.37
C LEU A 175 1.06 0.01 21.70
N LYS A 176 1.01 1.03 20.85
CA LYS A 176 0.10 2.18 20.96
C LYS A 176 -0.99 2.13 19.89
N MET A 177 -0.71 1.44 18.79
CA MET A 177 -1.64 1.31 17.67
C MET A 177 -1.49 -0.05 17.01
N LEU A 178 -2.59 -0.78 16.95
CA LEU A 178 -2.73 -2.00 16.18
C LEU A 178 -3.94 -1.88 15.28
N VAL A 179 -3.73 -1.95 13.96
CA VAL A 179 -4.83 -2.02 12.99
C VAL A 179 -4.69 -3.33 12.24
N VAL A 180 -5.76 -4.12 12.26
CA VAL A 180 -5.87 -5.37 11.49
C VAL A 180 -7.20 -5.31 10.76
N ASP A 181 -7.17 -5.17 9.44
CA ASP A 181 -8.38 -5.01 8.66
C ASP A 181 -8.31 -5.79 7.34
N SER A 182 -9.47 -6.27 6.89
CA SER A 182 -9.63 -7.04 5.65
C SER A 182 -8.66 -8.22 5.55
N CYS A 183 -8.66 -9.08 6.57
CA CYS A 183 -7.80 -10.27 6.68
C CYS A 183 -8.63 -11.50 7.11
N PRO A 184 -8.42 -12.70 6.52
CA PRO A 184 -9.14 -13.92 6.87
C PRO A 184 -9.13 -14.29 8.36
N LEU A 185 -8.05 -13.99 9.08
CA LEU A 185 -7.95 -14.20 10.53
C LEU A 185 -9.12 -13.58 11.33
N CYS A 186 -9.77 -12.55 10.78
CA CYS A 186 -10.90 -11.88 11.40
C CYS A 186 -12.22 -12.65 11.31
N CYS A 187 -12.26 -13.76 10.58
CA CYS A 187 -13.50 -14.48 10.28
C CYS A 187 -13.35 -15.99 10.07
N ASN A 188 -12.14 -16.52 9.96
CA ASN A 188 -11.85 -17.95 9.77
C ASN A 188 -11.91 -18.77 11.08
N GLY A 189 -12.28 -18.15 12.21
CA GLY A 189 -12.36 -18.81 13.52
C GLY A 189 -11.11 -18.66 14.39
N PHE A 190 -10.01 -18.10 13.87
CA PHE A 190 -8.75 -17.90 14.63
C PHE A 190 -8.94 -17.17 15.96
N LEU A 191 -9.77 -16.12 15.99
CA LEU A 191 -9.97 -15.27 17.18
C LEU A 191 -11.10 -15.71 18.13
N GLN A 192 -12.13 -16.43 17.66
CA GLN A 192 -13.38 -16.55 18.44
C GLN A 192 -14.03 -17.94 18.38
N SER A 193 -13.36 -18.97 17.84
CA SER A 193 -13.88 -20.33 17.63
C SER A 193 -15.14 -20.46 16.76
N ASP A 194 -15.90 -19.39 16.53
CA ASP A 194 -16.98 -19.29 15.55
C ASP A 194 -16.46 -18.74 14.22
N CYS A 195 -16.38 -19.61 13.22
CA CYS A 195 -15.95 -19.26 11.87
C CYS A 195 -17.13 -18.76 11.03
N ASN A 196 -17.03 -17.54 10.50
CA ASN A 196 -18.03 -16.97 9.61
C ASN A 196 -17.37 -16.25 8.43
N LEU A 197 -17.11 -17.02 7.37
CA LEU A 197 -16.46 -16.56 6.13
C LEU A 197 -17.29 -15.57 5.30
N LYS A 198 -18.52 -15.23 5.74
CA LYS A 198 -19.38 -14.24 5.06
C LYS A 198 -19.22 -12.83 5.63
N ARG A 199 -18.43 -12.63 6.70
CA ARG A 199 -18.20 -11.30 7.27
C ARG A 199 -17.37 -10.45 6.29
N ASN A 200 -17.69 -9.16 6.18
CA ASN A 200 -16.91 -8.24 5.34
C ASN A 200 -15.45 -8.10 5.81
N THR A 201 -15.21 -8.36 7.10
CA THR A 201 -13.87 -8.38 7.70
C THR A 201 -12.96 -9.46 7.15
N CYS A 202 -13.50 -10.49 6.47
CA CYS A 202 -12.72 -11.51 5.76
C CYS A 202 -11.87 -10.95 4.60
N GLY A 203 -12.14 -9.72 4.17
CA GLY A 203 -11.64 -9.16 2.92
C GLY A 203 -12.63 -9.38 1.76
N ASN A 204 -12.56 -8.53 0.74
CA ASN A 204 -13.45 -8.58 -0.42
C ASN A 204 -13.32 -9.94 -1.14
N GLY A 205 -14.35 -10.78 -1.05
CA GLY A 205 -14.39 -12.18 -1.50
C GLY A 205 -14.33 -12.43 -3.01
N ALA A 206 -13.59 -11.62 -3.77
CA ALA A 206 -13.59 -11.69 -5.23
C ALA A 206 -12.54 -12.64 -5.84
N GLN A 207 -11.40 -12.94 -5.20
CA GLN A 207 -10.32 -13.69 -5.88
C GLN A 207 -9.39 -14.54 -4.99
N VAL A 208 -9.77 -14.83 -3.75
CA VAL A 208 -8.94 -15.68 -2.87
C VAL A 208 -9.29 -17.14 -3.12
N GLU A 209 -8.29 -18.03 -3.19
CA GLU A 209 -8.47 -19.46 -2.98
C GLU A 209 -9.49 -19.70 -1.86
N ALA A 210 -10.42 -20.66 -2.04
CA ALA A 210 -11.58 -20.83 -1.16
C ALA A 210 -11.19 -20.72 0.32
N LEU A 211 -11.57 -19.59 0.94
CA LEU A 211 -11.36 -19.36 2.37
C LEU A 211 -11.89 -20.57 3.13
N SER A 212 -11.15 -21.00 4.13
CA SER A 212 -11.50 -22.15 4.98
C SER A 212 -11.48 -21.73 6.43
N CYS A 213 -12.32 -22.36 7.23
CA CYS A 213 -12.22 -22.24 8.69
C CYS A 213 -10.94 -22.92 9.19
N GLU A 214 -10.31 -22.32 10.19
CA GLU A 214 -9.18 -22.93 10.88
C GLU A 214 -9.64 -24.11 11.74
N LEU A 215 -8.73 -25.08 11.93
CA LEU A 215 -8.95 -26.18 12.86
C LEU A 215 -8.93 -25.66 14.31
N PRO A 216 -9.63 -26.33 15.25
CA PRO A 216 -9.69 -25.90 16.66
C PRO A 216 -8.32 -25.69 17.32
N ASP A 217 -7.31 -26.46 16.90
CA ASP A 217 -5.95 -26.40 17.44
C ASP A 217 -5.10 -25.23 16.88
N HIS A 218 -5.63 -24.47 15.92
CA HIS A 218 -4.97 -23.32 15.28
C HIS A 218 -5.68 -22.02 15.67
N THR A 219 -5.88 -21.82 16.97
CA THR A 219 -6.53 -20.64 17.55
C THR A 219 -5.52 -19.67 18.14
N ALA A 220 -5.92 -18.41 18.26
CA ALA A 220 -5.11 -17.37 18.88
C ALA A 220 -4.77 -17.73 20.33
N THR A 221 -3.54 -17.41 20.76
CA THR A 221 -3.14 -17.56 22.15
C THR A 221 -3.97 -16.62 23.04
N THR A 222 -4.06 -16.93 24.34
CA THR A 222 -4.72 -16.05 25.32
C THR A 222 -4.19 -14.62 25.26
N GLY A 223 -2.86 -14.47 25.12
CA GLY A 223 -2.22 -13.16 25.04
C GLY A 223 -2.57 -12.40 23.76
N THR A 224 -2.69 -13.07 22.62
CA THR A 224 -3.18 -12.46 21.37
C THR A 224 -4.64 -12.00 21.52
N LEU A 225 -5.50 -12.80 22.15
CA LEU A 225 -6.90 -12.44 22.38
C LEU A 225 -7.03 -11.22 23.29
N GLU A 226 -6.26 -11.16 24.38
CA GLU A 226 -6.20 -10.01 25.29
C GLU A 226 -5.69 -8.75 24.59
N LEU A 227 -4.63 -8.89 23.79
CA LEU A 227 -4.08 -7.79 23.00
C LEU A 227 -5.13 -7.26 22.02
N PHE A 228 -5.78 -8.13 21.24
CA PHE A 228 -6.76 -7.71 20.24
C PHE A 228 -7.96 -7.02 20.88
N LYS A 229 -8.37 -7.45 22.07
CA LYS A 229 -9.41 -6.79 22.86
C LYS A 229 -9.04 -5.37 23.29
N SER A 230 -7.76 -5.08 23.54
CA SER A 230 -7.30 -3.71 23.84
C SER A 230 -7.35 -2.75 22.63
N PHE A 231 -7.52 -3.29 21.42
CA PHE A 231 -7.61 -2.57 20.15
C PHE A 231 -8.91 -2.91 19.38
N ASP A 232 -10.00 -3.19 20.09
CA ASP A 232 -11.28 -3.64 19.51
C ASP A 232 -11.89 -2.67 18.47
N SER A 233 -11.59 -1.38 18.58
CA SER A 233 -12.02 -0.32 17.66
C SER A 233 -11.19 -0.22 16.37
N THR A 234 -10.11 -1.00 16.23
CA THR A 234 -9.20 -0.96 15.08
C THR A 234 -8.82 -2.33 14.54
N VAL A 235 -9.13 -3.40 15.27
CA VAL A 235 -8.86 -4.78 14.90
C VAL A 235 -10.15 -5.49 14.51
N CYS A 236 -10.19 -6.01 13.28
CA CYS A 236 -11.30 -6.79 12.73
C CYS A 236 -12.67 -6.08 12.85
N VAL A 237 -12.66 -4.76 12.69
CA VAL A 237 -13.88 -3.95 12.79
C VAL A 237 -14.74 -4.18 11.56
N ASN A 238 -15.98 -4.59 11.81
CA ASN A 238 -16.98 -4.71 10.75
C ASN A 238 -17.38 -3.29 10.34
N GLN A 239 -16.77 -2.74 9.28
CA GLN A 239 -17.14 -1.42 8.81
C GLN A 239 -18.59 -1.45 8.31
N THR A 240 -19.53 -0.92 9.11
CA THR A 240 -20.88 -0.58 8.66
C THR A 240 -20.80 0.73 7.89
N GLY A 241 -20.17 0.69 6.72
CA GLY A 241 -19.98 1.83 5.83
C GLY A 241 -19.00 1.47 4.72
N PRO A 242 -19.10 2.09 3.53
CA PRO A 242 -18.08 1.92 2.51
C PRO A 242 -16.73 2.38 3.11
N PRO A 243 -15.63 1.63 2.89
CA PRO A 243 -14.36 2.02 3.45
C PRO A 243 -13.92 3.40 2.96
N PRO A 244 -13.02 4.08 3.70
CA PRO A 244 -12.32 5.23 3.18
C PRO A 244 -11.65 4.82 1.87
N SER A 245 -12.15 5.42 0.80
CA SER A 245 -11.96 5.05 -0.59
C SER A 245 -10.50 5.10 -1.02
N ILE A 246 -9.91 3.92 -1.28
CA ILE A 246 -8.94 3.68 -2.35
C ILE A 246 -9.22 2.26 -2.86
N ASP A 247 -9.84 2.19 -4.04
CA ASP A 247 -10.12 0.97 -4.81
C ASP A 247 -11.08 -0.06 -4.16
N GLN A 248 -12.40 0.14 -4.30
CA GLN A 248 -13.37 -0.97 -4.22
C GLN A 248 -14.07 -1.21 -5.55
N ALA A 249 -13.74 -2.34 -6.17
CA ALA A 249 -14.70 -3.11 -6.96
C ALA A 249 -15.73 -3.70 -5.97
N ASN A 250 -17.01 -3.38 -6.14
CA ASN A 250 -18.08 -3.79 -5.22
C ASN A 250 -18.81 -5.05 -5.73
N PRO A 251 -18.87 -6.17 -4.98
CA PRO A 251 -19.53 -7.41 -5.39
C PRO A 251 -21.02 -7.43 -5.00
N GLY A 252 -21.81 -6.45 -5.46
CA GLY A 252 -23.20 -6.27 -5.05
C GLY A 252 -24.21 -5.96 -6.16
N ASN A 253 -23.76 -5.63 -7.37
CA ASN A 253 -24.64 -5.54 -8.53
C ASN A 253 -24.31 -6.70 -9.46
N ILE A 254 -25.19 -7.71 -9.51
CA ILE A 254 -25.20 -8.65 -10.62
C ILE A 254 -25.37 -7.78 -11.89
N PRO A 255 -24.38 -7.74 -12.80
CA PRO A 255 -24.58 -7.05 -14.07
C PRO A 255 -25.77 -7.70 -14.77
N PRO A 256 -26.67 -6.94 -15.43
CA PRO A 256 -27.58 -7.57 -16.37
C PRO A 256 -26.76 -8.39 -17.37
N ASP A 257 -27.29 -9.55 -17.74
CA ASP A 257 -26.75 -10.53 -18.69
C ASP A 257 -25.79 -9.89 -19.71
N PRO A 258 -24.53 -10.36 -19.85
CA PRO A 258 -23.53 -9.79 -20.76
C PRO A 258 -23.94 -9.82 -22.24
N ARG A 259 -25.09 -10.43 -22.56
CA ARG A 259 -25.71 -10.35 -23.89
C ARG A 259 -26.38 -9.01 -24.22
N ASN A 260 -26.42 -8.02 -23.31
CA ASN A 260 -27.09 -6.73 -23.54
C ASN A 260 -26.24 -5.47 -23.33
N SER A 261 -24.92 -5.57 -23.17
CA SER A 261 -24.00 -4.42 -23.23
C SER A 261 -23.49 -4.23 -24.65
N THR A 262 -23.77 -3.08 -25.27
CA THR A 262 -23.19 -2.68 -26.57
C THR A 262 -21.71 -2.30 -26.49
N PHE A 263 -21.10 -2.32 -25.31
CA PHE A 263 -19.68 -2.03 -25.12
C PHE A 263 -18.93 -3.29 -24.64
N PRO A 264 -17.83 -3.67 -25.31
CA PRO A 264 -16.98 -4.76 -24.85
C PRO A 264 -16.32 -4.40 -23.50
N PRO A 265 -16.05 -5.37 -22.61
CA PRO A 265 -15.39 -5.12 -21.33
C PRO A 265 -13.98 -4.56 -21.57
N MET A 266 -13.71 -3.34 -21.09
CA MET A 266 -12.40 -2.67 -21.19
C MET A 266 -11.46 -3.11 -20.06
N LYS A 267 -10.15 -3.14 -20.33
CA LYS A 267 -9.17 -3.42 -19.28
C LYS A 267 -9.05 -2.18 -18.37
N PRO A 268 -8.85 -2.34 -17.04
CA PRO A 268 -8.66 -1.20 -16.12
C PRO A 268 -7.49 -0.28 -16.48
N GLU A 269 -6.48 -0.81 -17.17
CA GLU A 269 -5.36 -0.04 -17.72
C GLU A 269 -5.83 0.97 -18.79
N ASP A 270 -6.78 0.58 -19.65
CA ASP A 270 -7.35 1.43 -20.70
C ASP A 270 -8.22 2.56 -20.12
N GLU A 271 -8.76 2.36 -18.92
CA GLU A 271 -9.56 3.35 -18.21
C GLU A 271 -8.70 4.41 -17.54
N PHE A 272 -7.70 4.00 -16.75
CA PHE A 272 -6.80 4.96 -16.10
C PHE A 272 -6.02 5.77 -17.14
N GLU A 273 -5.59 5.14 -18.24
CA GLU A 273 -4.96 5.87 -19.34
C GLU A 273 -5.87 6.95 -19.95
N ARG A 274 -7.16 6.66 -20.17
CA ARG A 274 -8.13 7.66 -20.63
C ARG A 274 -8.30 8.79 -19.65
N SER A 275 -8.41 8.47 -18.35
CA SER A 275 -8.51 9.48 -17.28
C SER A 275 -7.29 10.42 -17.27
N VAL A 276 -6.08 9.90 -17.49
CA VAL A 276 -4.86 10.71 -17.64
C VAL A 276 -4.91 11.59 -18.89
N LYS A 277 -5.39 11.07 -20.02
CA LYS A 277 -5.50 11.82 -21.29
C LYS A 277 -6.46 13.00 -21.23
N GLN A 278 -7.46 12.98 -20.34
CA GLN A 278 -8.36 14.12 -20.15
C GLN A 278 -7.67 15.35 -19.53
N CYS A 279 -6.53 15.15 -18.86
CA CYS A 279 -5.90 16.18 -18.06
C CYS A 279 -4.68 16.79 -18.73
N ILE A 280 -4.73 18.11 -18.95
CA ILE A 280 -3.63 18.92 -19.48
C ILE A 280 -3.01 19.85 -18.41
N GLY A 281 -3.23 19.53 -17.14
CA GLY A 281 -2.74 20.29 -15.99
C GLY A 281 -3.59 20.06 -14.74
N ILE A 282 -3.07 20.45 -13.58
CA ILE A 282 -3.73 20.29 -12.28
C ILE A 282 -4.88 21.30 -12.11
N TYR A 283 -5.88 20.94 -11.31
CA TYR A 283 -7.07 21.72 -10.92
C TYR A 283 -8.06 22.08 -12.03
N ARG A 284 -7.78 21.65 -13.27
CA ARG A 284 -8.72 21.80 -14.38
C ARG A 284 -9.93 20.90 -14.19
N GLU A 285 -11.08 21.37 -14.65
CA GLU A 285 -12.29 20.55 -14.72
C GLU A 285 -12.11 19.43 -15.77
N CYS A 286 -12.60 18.24 -15.45
CA CYS A 286 -12.59 17.06 -16.33
C CYS A 286 -13.89 16.28 -16.16
N LYS A 287 -14.09 15.20 -16.93
CA LYS A 287 -15.32 14.39 -16.89
C LYS A 287 -15.01 12.98 -16.41
N PRO A 288 -15.29 12.65 -15.13
CA PRO A 288 -15.07 11.30 -14.64
C PRO A 288 -15.96 10.34 -15.42
N GLU A 289 -15.35 9.29 -15.97
CA GLU A 289 -16.09 8.28 -16.72
C GLU A 289 -16.65 7.23 -15.73
N PRO A 290 -17.86 6.69 -15.98
CA PRO A 290 -18.38 5.62 -15.14
C PRO A 290 -17.50 4.37 -15.27
N SER A 291 -17.08 3.85 -14.13
CA SER A 291 -16.32 2.60 -14.05
C SER A 291 -16.81 1.72 -12.91
N PRO A 292 -16.68 0.39 -13.04
CA PRO A 292 -16.86 -0.55 -11.93
C PRO A 292 -15.94 -0.26 -10.72
N HIS A 293 -14.90 0.57 -10.87
CA HIS A 293 -13.93 0.91 -9.82
C HIS A 293 -14.05 2.35 -9.29
N THR A 294 -14.68 3.27 -10.02
CA THR A 294 -14.96 4.64 -9.56
C THR A 294 -16.46 4.90 -9.54
N PRO A 295 -17.13 4.80 -8.37
CA PRO A 295 -18.53 5.17 -8.27
C PRO A 295 -18.67 6.67 -8.58
N VAL A 296 -19.35 6.98 -9.68
CA VAL A 296 -19.69 8.36 -10.06
C VAL A 296 -20.80 8.82 -9.12
N PHE A 297 -20.42 9.52 -8.04
CA PHE A 297 -21.35 10.12 -7.10
C PHE A 297 -21.97 11.38 -7.70
N GLY A 298 -22.85 11.24 -8.68
CA GLY A 298 -23.78 12.29 -9.14
C GLY A 298 -23.19 13.63 -9.62
N SER A 299 -21.87 13.81 -9.60
CA SER A 299 -21.19 15.02 -10.07
C SER A 299 -20.88 14.85 -11.54
N SER A 300 -21.42 15.75 -12.37
CA SER A 300 -21.11 15.84 -13.80
C SER A 300 -19.65 16.23 -14.09
N SER A 301 -18.92 16.66 -13.05
CA SER A 301 -17.61 17.29 -13.14
C SER A 301 -16.64 16.67 -12.15
N GLY A 302 -15.41 16.45 -12.63
CA GLY A 302 -14.26 16.01 -11.85
C GLY A 302 -13.14 17.05 -11.88
N ILE A 303 -12.08 16.79 -11.12
CA ILE A 303 -10.90 17.63 -11.06
C ILE A 303 -9.66 16.86 -11.51
N CYS A 304 -8.86 17.47 -12.38
CA CYS A 304 -7.55 16.97 -12.72
C CYS A 304 -6.61 17.11 -11.53
N PHE A 305 -6.20 15.99 -10.94
CA PHE A 305 -5.39 15.97 -9.73
C PHE A 305 -4.40 14.80 -9.78
N SER A 306 -3.30 14.91 -9.03
CA SER A 306 -2.31 13.84 -8.89
C SER A 306 -2.49 13.18 -7.52
N ASP A 307 -3.08 11.99 -7.47
CA ASP A 307 -3.11 11.19 -6.24
C ASP A 307 -1.74 10.51 -6.03
N ARG A 308 -1.16 10.68 -4.84
CA ARG A 308 0.06 10.01 -4.34
C ARG A 308 1.00 9.44 -5.43
N PHE A 309 1.73 10.32 -6.10
CA PHE A 309 2.76 9.97 -7.11
C PHE A 309 2.25 9.29 -8.39
N MET A 310 0.94 9.38 -8.67
CA MET A 310 0.32 9.00 -9.95
C MET A 310 0.37 10.16 -10.95
N PRO A 311 0.31 9.89 -12.27
CA PRO A 311 0.13 10.95 -13.25
C PRO A 311 -1.15 11.74 -12.96
N ILE A 312 -1.19 13.00 -13.39
CA ILE A 312 -2.42 13.80 -13.28
C ILE A 312 -3.52 13.08 -14.04
N SER A 313 -4.62 12.79 -13.35
CA SER A 313 -5.77 12.08 -13.88
C SER A 313 -7.06 12.76 -13.44
N CYS A 314 -8.15 12.46 -14.12
CA CYS A 314 -9.45 12.97 -13.75
C CYS A 314 -9.96 12.25 -12.48
N SER A 315 -10.09 12.98 -11.38
CA SER A 315 -10.69 12.51 -10.14
C SER A 315 -12.13 12.98 -10.02
N GLY A 316 -13.06 12.04 -9.83
CA GLY A 316 -14.45 12.33 -9.52
C GLY A 316 -14.75 12.41 -8.02
N ASP A 317 -13.72 12.33 -7.15
CA ASP A 317 -13.92 12.35 -5.70
C ASP A 317 -14.37 13.75 -5.22
N PRO A 318 -15.57 13.87 -4.62
CA PRO A 318 -16.09 15.15 -4.15
C PRO A 318 -15.21 15.76 -3.04
N ASN A 319 -14.53 14.94 -2.24
CA ASN A 319 -13.66 15.45 -1.17
C ASN A 319 -12.43 16.15 -1.74
N THR A 320 -11.84 15.62 -2.82
CA THR A 320 -10.72 16.25 -3.53
C THR A 320 -11.13 17.63 -4.10
N ILE A 321 -12.32 17.71 -4.71
CA ILE A 321 -12.86 18.97 -5.25
C ILE A 321 -13.10 19.98 -4.12
N GLU A 322 -13.76 19.55 -3.05
CA GLU A 322 -14.09 20.42 -1.92
C GLU A 322 -12.84 20.89 -1.17
N LEU A 323 -11.84 20.02 -1.00
CA LEU A 323 -10.55 20.39 -0.43
C LEU A 323 -9.92 21.55 -1.21
N ARG A 324 -9.95 21.51 -2.55
CA ARG A 324 -9.41 22.60 -3.36
C ARG A 324 -10.24 23.89 -3.22
N ARG A 325 -11.57 23.82 -3.18
CA ARG A 325 -12.40 25.00 -2.89
C ARG A 325 -12.05 25.66 -1.56
N GLN A 326 -11.87 24.85 -0.51
CA GLN A 326 -11.46 25.33 0.81
C GLN A 326 -10.06 25.95 0.79
N GLN A 327 -9.12 25.39 0.04
CA GLN A 327 -7.78 25.96 -0.15
C GLN A 327 -7.84 27.34 -0.82
N ILE A 328 -8.65 27.50 -1.86
CA ILE A 328 -8.86 28.78 -2.55
C ILE A 328 -9.46 29.80 -1.57
N MET A 329 -10.57 29.45 -0.93
CA MET A 329 -11.29 30.35 -0.02
C MET A 329 -10.44 30.79 1.18
N LYS A 330 -9.59 29.90 1.70
CA LYS A 330 -8.72 30.19 2.86
C LYS A 330 -7.35 30.73 2.46
N ASN A 331 -7.07 30.87 1.17
CA ASN A 331 -5.77 31.26 0.61
C ASN A 331 -4.61 30.37 1.13
N ILE A 332 -4.82 29.05 1.11
CA ILE A 332 -3.85 28.04 1.55
C ILE A 332 -3.35 27.24 0.36
N GLY A 333 -2.04 27.09 0.24
CA GLY A 333 -1.41 26.28 -0.81
C GLY A 333 -1.15 27.08 -2.10
N PRO A 334 -1.11 26.42 -3.27
CA PRO A 334 -0.86 27.10 -4.53
C PRO A 334 -1.93 28.15 -4.86
N ILE A 335 -1.48 29.33 -5.28
CA ILE A 335 -2.35 30.42 -5.79
C ILE A 335 -3.22 29.85 -6.92
N CYS A 336 -4.52 30.11 -6.84
CA CYS A 336 -5.46 29.62 -7.84
C CYS A 336 -5.34 30.38 -9.14
N ASN A 337 -5.67 29.72 -10.26
CA ASN A 337 -5.68 30.35 -11.57
C ASN A 337 -7.12 30.60 -12.03
N PRO A 338 -7.58 31.86 -12.12
CA PRO A 338 -8.95 32.18 -12.51
C PRO A 338 -9.35 31.58 -13.86
N LYS A 339 -8.40 31.41 -14.80
CA LYS A 339 -8.68 30.88 -16.15
C LYS A 339 -9.24 29.46 -16.16
N TYR A 340 -8.91 28.63 -15.16
CA TYR A 340 -9.34 27.23 -15.15
C TYR A 340 -9.82 26.72 -13.78
N GLU A 341 -9.81 27.58 -12.75
CA GLU A 341 -10.33 27.28 -11.41
C GLU A 341 -11.52 28.19 -11.03
N GLU A 342 -12.10 28.96 -11.95
CA GLU A 342 -13.32 29.77 -11.72
C GLU A 342 -14.48 28.91 -11.17
N TRP A 343 -14.64 27.70 -11.71
CA TRP A 343 -15.63 26.71 -11.26
C TRP A 343 -15.43 26.22 -9.81
N LEU A 344 -14.28 26.54 -9.20
CA LEU A 344 -13.94 26.28 -7.80
C LEU A 344 -14.05 27.54 -6.92
N GLY A 345 -14.46 28.68 -7.47
CA GLY A 345 -14.55 29.96 -6.77
C GLY A 345 -13.27 30.80 -6.80
N CYS A 346 -12.34 30.52 -7.71
CA CYS A 346 -11.19 31.38 -7.95
C CYS A 346 -11.62 32.64 -8.73
N LEU A 347 -11.54 33.80 -8.08
CA LEU A 347 -11.86 35.10 -8.67
C LEU A 347 -10.55 35.89 -8.92
N GLU A 348 -10.60 36.86 -9.83
CA GLU A 348 -9.47 37.75 -10.16
C GLU A 348 -8.97 38.61 -8.99
#